data_AF-A0A351UV43-F1
#
_entry.id   AF-A0A351UV43-F1
#
_cell.length_a   1.000
_cell.length_b   1.000
_cell.length_c   1.000
_cell.angle_alpha   90.00
_cell.angle_beta   90.00
_cell.angle_gamma   90.00
#
_symmetry.space_group_name_H-M   'P 1'
#
loop_
_entity.id
_entity.type
_entity.pdbx_description
1 polymer ?
#
loop_
_entity_poly.entity_id
_entity_poly.type
_entity_poly.pdbx_seq_one_letter_code
_entity_poly.pdbx_strand_id
1 'polypeptide(L)' 'MEHTSLLIKNALVFNSYLKRFLPGNVYIQDKKFYYIDREYSDCISSEKILDAQGLYMLPGLIDIHMHI' A
#
# COMPACT_ATOMS: atom_id res chain seq x y z
N MET A 1 -18.46 1.04 -10.92
CA MET A 1 -17.51 0.29 -10.07
C MET A 1 -16.34 1.21 -9.81
N GLU A 2 -15.89 1.34 -8.57
CA GLU A 2 -14.71 2.14 -8.27
C GLU A 2 -13.47 1.52 -8.96
N HIS A 3 -12.61 2.38 -9.48
CA HIS A 3 -11.45 2.00 -10.27
C HIS A 3 -10.22 2.77 -9.80
N THR A 4 -9.11 2.07 -9.57
CA THR A 4 -7.86 2.69 -9.10
C THR A 4 -6.67 2.43 -10.02
N SER A 5 -5.66 3.31 -9.99
CA SER A 5 -4.49 3.20 -10.86
C SER A 5 -3.58 2.01 -10.52
N LEU A 6 -3.44 1.67 -9.24
CA LEU A 6 -2.56 0.58 -8.78
C LEU A 6 -3.13 -0.08 -7.52
N LEU A 7 -3.08 -1.40 -7.50
CA LEU A 7 -3.31 -2.23 -6.33
C LEU A 7 -2.05 -3.02 -5.99
N ILE A 8 -1.57 -2.85 -4.77
CA ILE A 8 -0.53 -3.69 -4.17
C ILE A 8 -1.25 -4.73 -3.30
N LYS A 9 -1.30 -5.99 -3.73
CA LYS A 9 -1.97 -7.08 -2.99
C LYS A 9 -1.03 -7.78 -2.00
N ASN A 10 -1.61 -8.30 -0.92
CA ASN A 10 -0.97 -9.24 0.01
C ASN A 10 0.30 -8.73 0.72
N ALA A 11 0.43 -7.41 0.88
CA ALA A 11 1.59 -6.84 1.55
C ALA A 11 1.48 -6.92 3.08
N LEU A 12 2.64 -6.99 3.75
CA LEU A 12 2.76 -6.65 5.16
C LEU A 12 3.03 -5.14 5.28
N VAL A 13 1.98 -4.35 5.50
CA VAL A 13 2.03 -2.88 5.52
C VAL A 13 2.43 -2.38 6.91
N PHE A 14 3.49 -1.58 6.98
CA PHE A 14 3.91 -0.94 8.23
C PHE A 14 2.93 0.16 8.61
N ASN A 15 2.30 0.02 9.76
CA ASN A 15 1.48 1.07 10.35
C ASN A 15 2.33 1.90 11.32
N SER A 16 2.70 3.12 10.93
CA SER A 16 3.56 3.98 11.75
C SER A 16 2.95 4.36 13.11
N TYR A 17 1.62 4.44 13.20
CA TYR A 17 0.92 4.74 14.46
C TYR A 17 1.03 3.57 15.45
N LEU A 18 0.71 2.35 15.00
CA LEU A 18 0.74 1.14 15.81
C LEU A 18 2.15 0.53 15.93
N LYS A 19 3.11 1.00 15.13
CA LYS A 19 4.51 0.52 15.06
C LYS A 19 4.60 -0.99 14.80
N ARG A 20 3.75 -1.52 13.93
CA ARG A 20 3.73 -2.94 13.56
C ARG A 20 3.30 -3.14 12.11
N PHE A 21 3.68 -4.28 11.56
CA PHE A 21 3.21 -4.71 10.25
C PHE A 21 1.84 -5.37 10.35
N LEU A 22 0.96 -5.02 9.41
CA LEU A 22 -0.37 -5.60 9.29
C LEU A 22 -0.59 -6.07 7.85
N PRO A 23 -1.20 -7.24 7.65
CA PRO A 23 -1.58 -7.68 6.31
C PRO A 23 -2.58 -6.71 5.69
N GLY A 24 -2.45 -6.43 4.40
CA GLY A 24 -3.43 -5.65 3.68
C GLY A 24 -3.16 -5.46 2.18
N ASN A 25 -4.22 -5.07 1.48
CA ASN A 25 -4.23 -4.64 0.10
C ASN A 25 -4.26 -3.10 0.05
N VAL A 26 -3.33 -2.50 -0.70
CA VAL A 26 -3.20 -1.04 -0.79
C VAL A 26 -3.59 -0.57 -2.17
N TYR A 27 -4.67 0.21 -2.22
CA TYR A 27 -5.19 0.84 -3.44
C TYR A 27 -4.64 2.26 -3.57
N ILE A 28 -4.17 2.60 -4.75
CA ILE A 28 -3.55 3.88 -5.09
C ILE A 28 -4.27 4.47 -6.28
N GLN A 29 -4.73 5.72 -6.13
CA GLN A 29 -5.34 6.50 -7.20
C GLN A 29 -4.55 7.79 -7.40
N ASP A 30 -4.09 8.05 -8.63
CA ASP A 30 -3.42 9.30 -9.01
C ASP A 30 -2.32 9.74 -8.03
N LYS A 31 -1.48 8.78 -7.60
CA LYS A 31 -0.35 8.94 -6.66
C LYS A 31 -0.72 9.14 -5.18
N LYS A 32 -1.99 8.96 -4.80
CA LYS A 32 -2.45 9.01 -3.41
C LYS A 32 -2.89 7.63 -2.95
N PHE A 33 -2.66 7.33 -1.67
CA PHE A 33 -3.30 6.19 -1.03
C PHE A 33 -4.82 6.43 -1.01
N TYR A 34 -5.55 5.57 -1.69
CA TYR A 34 -7.02 5.64 -1.79
C TYR A 34 -7.66 4.87 -0.64
N TYR A 35 -7.23 3.62 -0.46
CA TYR A 35 -7.77 2.73 0.56
C TYR A 35 -6.74 1.67 0.95
N ILE A 36 -6.75 1.27 2.21
CA ILE A 36 -5.96 0.15 2.74
C ILE A 36 -6.95 -0.87 3.29
N ASP A 37 -7.22 -1.90 2.50
CA ASP A 37 -8.14 -2.98 2.84
C ASP A 37 -7.42 -4.05 3.65
N ARG A 38 -7.97 -4.40 4.82
CA ARG A 38 -7.47 -5.49 5.68
C ARG A 38 -8.39 -6.69 5.72
N GLU A 39 -9.58 -6.57 5.14
CA GLU A 39 -10.63 -7.57 5.12
C GLU A 39 -10.68 -8.33 3.78
N TYR A 40 -9.86 -7.92 2.81
CA TYR A 40 -9.73 -8.57 1.50
C TYR A 40 -11.07 -8.67 0.76
N SER A 41 -11.83 -7.58 0.82
CA SER A 41 -13.17 -7.48 0.26
C SER A 41 -13.22 -7.51 -1.28
N ASP A 42 -12.06 -7.38 -1.95
CA ASP A 42 -11.87 -7.44 -3.41
C ASP A 42 -12.91 -6.62 -4.22
N CYS A 43 -13.32 -5.47 -3.66
CA CYS A 43 -14.44 -4.69 -4.19
C CYS A 43 -14.03 -3.57 -5.16
N ILE A 44 -12.72 -3.28 -5.30
CA ILE A 44 -12.20 -2.19 -6.13
C ILE A 44 -11.34 -2.77 -7.26
N SER A 45 -11.69 -2.44 -8.50
CA SER A 45 -10.90 -2.83 -9.68
C SER A 45 -9.68 -1.92 -9.84
N SER A 46 -8.60 -2.41 -10.45
CA SER A 46 -7.39 -1.59 -10.65
C SER A 46 -6.74 -1.81 -12.01
N GLU A 47 -6.16 -0.76 -12.59
CA GLU A 47 -5.44 -0.83 -13.88
C GLU A 47 -4.22 -1.74 -13.80
N LYS A 48 -3.49 -1.66 -12.69
CA LYS A 48 -2.27 -2.44 -12.42
C LYS A 48 -2.39 -3.15 -11.09
N ILE A 49 -1.89 -4.38 -11.05
CA ILE A 49 -1.84 -5.21 -9.85
C ILE A 49 -0.38 -5.63 -9.64
N LEU A 50 0.12 -5.39 -8.43
CA LEU A 50 1.41 -5.87 -7.95
C LEU A 50 1.16 -6.83 -6.79
N ASP A 51 1.57 -8.09 -6.91
CA ASP A 51 1.49 -9.05 -5.81
C ASP A 51 2.74 -8.94 -4.93
N ALA A 52 2.53 -8.61 -3.66
CA ALA A 52 3.55 -8.40 -2.65
C ALA A 52 3.51 -9.49 -1.57
N GLN A 53 2.97 -10.67 -1.87
CA GLN A 53 2.94 -11.80 -0.95
C GLN A 53 4.33 -12.08 -0.34
N GLY A 54 4.40 -12.09 0.99
CA GLY A 54 5.66 -12.30 1.73
C GLY A 54 6.61 -11.11 1.77
N LEU A 55 6.22 -9.97 1.18
CA LEU A 55 6.99 -8.73 1.19
C LEU A 55 6.43 -7.71 2.18
N TYR A 56 7.30 -6.77 2.55
CA TYR A 56 7.00 -5.70 3.49
C TYR A 56 6.86 -4.38 2.74
N MET A 57 5.81 -3.62 3.07
CA MET A 57 5.58 -2.28 2.56
C MET A 57 5.77 -1.27 3.69
N LEU A 58 6.65 -0.30 3.47
CA LEU A 58 6.92 0.78 4.41
C LEU A 58 6.79 2.13 3.68
N PRO A 59 6.51 3.23 4.42
CA PRO A 59 6.66 4.56 3.87
C PRO A 59 8.07 4.76 3.32
N GLY A 60 8.19 5.54 2.25
CA GLY A 60 9.50 5.97 1.76
C GLY A 60 10.29 6.66 2.88
N LEU A 61 11.57 6.31 3.00
CA LEU A 61 12.45 6.95 3.97
C LEU A 61 12.70 8.40 3.57
N ILE A 62 12.73 9.29 4.55
CA ILE A 62 13.02 10.71 4.34
C ILE A 62 14.36 11.01 5.00
N ASP A 63 15.31 11.45 4.20
CA ASP A 63 16.55 12.04 4.70
C ASP A 63 16.33 13.55 4.87
N ILE A 64 16.48 14.02 6.10
CA ILE A 64 16.28 15.44 6.44
C ILE A 64 17.55 16.27 6.29
N HIS A 65 18.71 15.64 6.10
CA HIS A 65 19.97 16.35 6.03
C HIS A 65 21.08 15.50 5.38
N MET A 66 21.48 15.90 4.18
CA MET A 66 22.52 15.25 3.40
C MET A 66 23.25 16.28 2.53
N HIS A 67 24.53 16.04 2.31
CA HIS A 67 25.35 16.70 1.30
C HIS A 67 25.75 15.64 0.25
N ILE A 68 25.39 15.84 -1.02
CA ILE A 68 25.72 14.95 -2.16
C ILE A 68 27.04 15.36 -2.78
#